data_AF-A0A962H7K6-F1
#
_entry.id   AF-A0A962H7K6-F1
#
_cell.length_a   1.000
_cell.length_b   1.000
_cell.length_c   1.000
_cell.angle_alpha   90.00
_cell.angle_beta   90.00
_cell.angle_gamma   90.00
#
_symmetry.space_group_name_H-M   'P 1'
#
loop_
_entity.id
_entity.type
_entity.pdbx_description
1 polymer ?
#
loop_
_entity_poly.entity_id
_entity_poly.type
_entity_poly.pdbx_seq_one_letter_code
_entity_poly.pdbx_strand_id
1 'polypeptide(L)'
;MSPLQQSHLRLLRTAGLVIWGCIALGLLVAERQSSTRIETWQIYGWWITWAIFGVTFWLALRELAESGRTWVFFILVPMISGSAVALSFFTQSGLGAIFLIVSAGVLPWALRKPWPAVFLVLQSLAMIPVFAGLRNFTWLEGMIQAGLYGGISCFPFITSMVALRQAEDREELWRVNGELRAAQLMLAESERTGERLRISRELHDLVGHHLTALSLNLEVASHLVEGKALDHVSRAQSLSRLLLSDVRQVVSTLREGDMVDIGEA
;
A
#
# COMPACT_ATOMS: atom_id res chain seq x y z
N MET A 1 2.89 -5.48 -4.39
CA MET A 1 2.46 -4.18 -4.91
C MET A 1 1.02 -3.95 -4.56
N SER A 2 0.70 -2.78 -4.00
CA SER A 2 -0.69 -2.42 -3.67
C SER A 2 -1.53 -2.23 -4.95
N PRO A 3 -2.87 -2.40 -4.89
CA PRO A 3 -3.74 -2.25 -6.07
C PRO A 3 -3.64 -0.88 -6.75
N LEU A 4 -3.21 0.15 -6.01
CA LEU A 4 -2.98 1.51 -6.52
C LEU A 4 -1.66 1.64 -7.28
N GLN A 5 -0.60 0.94 -6.85
CA GLN A 5 0.64 0.87 -7.61
C GLN A 5 0.37 0.21 -8.97
N GLN A 6 -0.46 -0.84 -8.98
CA GLN A 6 -0.85 -1.51 -10.23
C GLN A 6 -1.73 -0.63 -11.15
N SER A 7 -2.57 0.26 -10.61
CA SER A 7 -3.35 1.18 -11.45
C SER A 7 -2.46 2.27 -12.07
N HIS A 8 -1.52 2.82 -11.28
CA HIS A 8 -0.57 3.80 -11.77
C HIS A 8 0.38 3.22 -12.83
N LEU A 9 0.90 2.01 -12.63
CA LEU A 9 1.73 1.31 -13.62
C LEU A 9 0.97 1.00 -14.91
N ARG A 10 -0.32 0.68 -14.82
CA ARG A 10 -1.18 0.50 -16.00
C ARG A 10 -1.32 1.80 -16.79
N LEU A 11 -1.49 2.94 -16.11
CA LEU A 11 -1.54 4.26 -16.75
C LEU A 11 -0.20 4.64 -17.39
N LEU A 12 0.92 4.39 -16.72
CA LEU A 12 2.26 4.61 -17.29
C LEU A 12 2.50 3.73 -18.53
N ARG A 13 2.04 2.48 -18.48
CA ARG A 13 2.12 1.55 -19.62
C ARG A 13 1.30 2.05 -20.81
N THR A 14 0.05 2.45 -20.61
CA THR A 14 -0.79 2.93 -21.71
C THR A 14 -0.24 4.24 -22.29
N ALA A 15 0.16 5.19 -21.44
CA ALA A 15 0.76 6.44 -21.88
C ALA A 15 2.06 6.21 -22.68
N GLY A 16 2.95 5.33 -22.18
CA GLY A 16 4.19 5.00 -22.87
C GLY A 16 3.96 4.31 -24.22
N LEU A 17 3.00 3.39 -24.32
CA LEU A 17 2.64 2.73 -25.58
C LEU A 17 2.03 3.69 -26.60
N VAL A 18 1.21 4.65 -26.15
CA VAL A 18 0.66 5.71 -27.00
C VAL A 18 1.79 6.56 -27.57
N ILE A 19 2.71 7.04 -26.73
CA ILE A 19 3.86 7.85 -27.18
C ILE A 19 4.75 7.05 -28.13
N TRP A 20 5.00 5.77 -27.85
CA TRP A 20 5.74 4.87 -28.72
C TRP A 20 5.10 4.70 -30.11
N GLY A 21 3.77 4.55 -30.16
CA GLY A 21 3.02 4.50 -31.42
C GLY A 21 3.02 5.83 -32.17
N CYS A 22 2.89 6.97 -31.47
CA CYS A 22 2.96 8.30 -32.07
C CYS A 22 4.33 8.57 -32.71
N ILE A 23 5.42 8.17 -32.05
CA ILE A 23 6.77 8.29 -32.60
C ILE A 23 6.93 7.41 -33.84
N ALA A 24 6.36 6.20 -33.85
CA ALA A 24 6.36 5.34 -35.04
C ALA A 24 5.66 6.01 -36.24
N LEU A 25 4.52 6.66 -36.00
CA LEU A 25 3.83 7.43 -37.03
C LEU A 25 4.69 8.59 -37.54
N GLY A 26 5.36 9.31 -36.64
CA GLY A 26 6.30 10.37 -37.01
C GLY A 26 7.45 9.88 -37.88
N LEU A 27 8.03 8.72 -37.53
CA LEU A 27 9.07 8.07 -38.33
C LEU A 27 8.56 7.65 -39.72
N LEU A 28 7.35 7.10 -39.82
CA LEU A 28 6.74 6.73 -41.12
C LEU A 28 6.52 7.94 -42.03
N VAL A 29 6.06 9.06 -41.46
CA VAL A 29 5.88 10.31 -42.21
C VAL A 29 7.24 10.85 -42.68
N ALA A 30 8.24 10.85 -41.79
CA ALA A 30 9.60 11.27 -42.11
C ALA A 30 10.23 10.42 -43.22
N GLU A 31 10.06 9.09 -43.15
CA GLU A 31 10.55 8.15 -44.16
C GLU A 31 9.91 8.43 -45.53
N ARG A 32 8.58 8.63 -45.58
CA ARG A 32 7.87 8.97 -46.83
C ARG A 32 8.30 10.31 -47.43
N GLN A 33 8.59 11.30 -46.60
CA GLN A 33 8.97 12.64 -47.05
C GLN A 33 10.45 12.71 -47.48
N SER A 34 11.27 11.74 -47.10
CA SER A 34 12.71 11.72 -47.30
C SER A 34 13.21 11.27 -48.69
N SER A 35 12.39 11.43 -49.75
CA SER A 35 12.52 10.71 -51.04
C SER A 35 13.84 10.85 -51.83
N THR A 36 14.87 11.58 -51.39
CA THR A 36 16.16 11.70 -52.13
C THR A 36 17.45 11.92 -51.30
N ARG A 37 17.44 11.93 -49.96
CA ARG A 37 18.65 12.39 -49.18
C ARG A 37 19.10 11.55 -47.97
N ILE A 38 18.42 10.47 -47.61
CA ILE A 38 18.76 9.68 -46.40
C ILE A 38 19.37 8.34 -46.81
N GLU A 39 20.50 7.99 -46.22
CA GLU A 39 21.17 6.70 -46.49
C GLU A 39 20.39 5.54 -45.86
N THR A 40 20.31 4.40 -46.56
CA THR A 40 19.48 3.25 -46.16
C THR A 40 19.81 2.72 -44.76
N TRP A 41 21.08 2.80 -44.32
CA TRP A 41 21.48 2.34 -42.98
C TRP A 41 20.87 3.19 -41.86
N GLN A 42 20.61 4.48 -42.10
CA GLN A 42 19.99 5.36 -41.11
C GLN A 42 18.53 4.98 -40.86
N ILE A 43 17.81 4.62 -41.93
CA ILE A 43 16.40 4.18 -41.87
C ILE A 43 16.30 2.88 -41.05
N TYR A 44 17.17 1.91 -41.29
CA TYR A 44 17.23 0.69 -40.45
C TYR A 44 17.57 1.03 -39.00
N GLY A 45 18.48 1.97 -38.77
CA GLY A 45 18.82 2.48 -37.44
C GLY A 45 17.60 3.04 -36.68
N TRP A 46 16.71 3.78 -37.36
CA TRP A 46 15.49 4.32 -36.75
C TRP A 46 14.59 3.22 -36.22
N TRP A 47 14.28 2.25 -37.08
CA TRP A 47 13.36 1.16 -36.75
C TRP A 47 13.93 0.19 -35.71
N ILE A 48 15.23 -0.12 -35.78
CA ILE A 48 15.90 -0.99 -34.81
C ILE A 48 15.91 -0.34 -33.42
N THR A 49 16.33 0.93 -33.32
CA THR A 49 16.39 1.63 -32.02
C THR A 49 15.00 1.86 -31.42
N TRP A 50 14.00 2.18 -32.25
CA TRP A 50 12.61 2.28 -31.83
C TRP A 50 12.04 0.94 -31.30
N ALA A 51 12.35 -0.18 -31.97
CA ALA A 51 11.92 -1.50 -31.54
C ALA A 51 12.61 -1.93 -30.23
N ILE A 52 13.93 -1.70 -30.12
CA ILE A 52 14.70 -1.97 -28.89
C ILE A 52 14.12 -1.18 -27.72
N PHE A 53 13.81 0.11 -27.90
CA PHE A 53 13.18 0.92 -26.86
C PHE A 53 11.84 0.31 -26.44
N GLY A 54 10.96 -0.02 -27.38
CA GLY A 54 9.64 -0.59 -27.09
C GLY A 54 9.73 -1.91 -26.31
N VAL A 55 10.61 -2.83 -26.73
CA VAL A 55 10.80 -4.13 -26.06
C VAL A 55 11.37 -3.94 -24.66
N THR A 56 12.43 -3.15 -24.51
CA THR A 56 13.08 -2.95 -23.20
C THR A 56 12.19 -2.18 -22.22
N PHE A 57 11.44 -1.20 -22.70
CA PHE A 57 10.45 -0.47 -21.91
C PHE A 57 9.30 -1.38 -21.46
N TRP A 58 8.79 -2.24 -22.35
CA TRP A 58 7.75 -3.20 -22.01
C TRP A 58 8.24 -4.23 -20.99
N LEU A 59 9.47 -4.75 -21.15
CA LEU A 59 10.10 -5.65 -20.19
C LEU A 59 10.31 -4.97 -18.84
N ALA A 60 10.74 -3.70 -18.80
CA ALA A 60 10.92 -2.95 -17.56
C ALA A 60 9.59 -2.78 -16.80
N LEU A 61 8.50 -2.45 -17.49
CA LEU A 61 7.17 -2.35 -16.88
C LEU A 61 6.62 -3.70 -16.42
N ARG A 62 6.90 -4.78 -17.17
CA ARG A 62 6.53 -6.14 -16.79
C ARG A 62 7.28 -6.60 -15.55
N GLU A 63 8.59 -6.41 -15.53
CA GLU A 63 9.43 -6.75 -14.37
C GLU A 63 8.95 -5.99 -13.13
N LEU A 64 8.63 -4.71 -13.28
CA LEU A 64 8.11 -3.90 -12.20
C LEU A 64 6.78 -4.44 -11.63
N ALA A 65 5.93 -5.03 -12.48
CA ALA A 65 4.67 -5.63 -12.05
C ALA A 65 4.82 -7.06 -11.46
N GLU A 66 5.74 -7.87 -11.98
CA GLU A 66 5.85 -9.31 -11.67
C GLU A 66 6.97 -9.64 -10.66
N SER A 67 8.09 -8.93 -10.71
CA SER A 67 9.36 -9.37 -10.12
C SER A 67 10.12 -8.16 -9.55
N GLY A 68 10.13 -8.01 -8.23
CA GLY A 68 10.85 -6.94 -7.52
C GLY A 68 12.39 -7.02 -7.61
N ARG A 69 12.95 -7.65 -8.64
CA ARG A 69 14.40 -7.82 -8.84
C ARG A 69 15.04 -6.52 -9.30
N THR A 70 15.48 -5.71 -8.35
CA THR A 70 16.11 -4.39 -8.61
C THR A 70 17.35 -4.46 -9.51
N TRP A 71 18.08 -5.58 -9.52
CA TRP A 71 19.32 -5.70 -10.31
C TRP A 71 19.07 -5.65 -11.84
N VAL A 72 17.93 -6.16 -12.32
CA VAL A 72 17.58 -6.20 -13.75
C VAL A 72 17.47 -4.77 -14.31
N PHE A 73 17.03 -3.82 -13.48
CA PHE A 73 16.90 -2.43 -13.87
C PHE A 73 18.24 -1.73 -14.11
N PHE A 74 19.36 -2.22 -13.55
CA PHE A 74 20.69 -1.72 -13.90
C PHE A 74 21.11 -2.11 -15.32
N ILE A 75 20.43 -3.07 -15.96
CA ILE A 75 20.64 -3.44 -17.36
C ILE A 75 19.59 -2.74 -18.24
N LEU A 76 18.31 -2.81 -17.84
CA LEU A 76 17.21 -2.27 -18.64
C LEU A 76 17.26 -0.75 -18.75
N VAL A 77 17.55 -0.01 -17.67
CA VAL A 77 17.55 1.47 -17.70
C VAL A 77 18.61 2.04 -18.66
N PRO A 78 19.88 1.58 -18.64
CA PRO A 78 20.85 1.98 -19.64
C PRO A 78 20.45 1.60 -21.08
N MET A 79 19.81 0.45 -21.27
CA MET A 79 19.39 -0.01 -22.60
C MET A 79 18.24 0.83 -23.16
N ILE A 80 17.27 1.21 -22.32
CA ILE A 80 16.19 2.17 -22.62
C ILE A 80 16.79 3.53 -22.96
N SER A 81 17.69 4.05 -22.10
CA SER A 81 18.31 5.36 -22.30
C SER A 81 19.19 5.40 -23.55
N GLY A 82 19.99 4.35 -23.75
CA GLY A 82 20.89 4.20 -24.90
C GLY A 82 20.14 4.07 -26.22
N SER A 83 19.03 3.32 -26.26
CA SER A 83 18.20 3.23 -27.47
C SER A 83 17.51 4.56 -27.80
N ALA A 84 17.08 5.33 -26.79
CA ALA A 84 16.52 6.67 -26.99
C ALA A 84 17.56 7.68 -27.51
N VAL A 85 18.78 7.67 -26.95
CA VAL A 85 19.92 8.48 -27.44
C VAL A 85 20.29 8.07 -28.87
N ALA A 86 20.39 6.77 -29.14
CA ALA A 86 20.70 6.24 -30.46
C ALA A 86 19.63 6.65 -31.49
N LEU A 87 18.34 6.55 -31.16
CA LEU A 87 17.26 7.00 -32.04
C LEU A 87 17.42 8.48 -32.41
N SER A 88 17.75 9.33 -31.43
CA SER A 88 17.98 10.76 -31.66
C SER A 88 19.19 11.01 -32.56
N PHE A 89 20.25 10.22 -32.39
CA PHE A 89 21.45 10.27 -33.23
C PHE A 89 21.17 9.87 -34.68
N PHE A 90 20.47 8.78 -34.92
CA PHE A 90 20.15 8.33 -36.28
C PHE A 90 19.12 9.24 -36.96
N THR A 91 18.11 9.71 -36.24
CA THR A 91 17.06 10.58 -36.79
C THR A 91 17.51 12.02 -36.95
N GLN A 92 18.66 12.39 -36.36
CA GLN A 92 19.13 13.77 -36.29
C GLN A 92 18.00 14.70 -35.81
N SER A 93 17.32 14.27 -34.73
CA SER A 93 16.14 14.94 -34.21
C SER A 93 16.03 14.78 -32.69
N GLY A 94 15.17 15.59 -32.06
CA GLY A 94 14.85 15.48 -30.63
C GLY A 94 13.87 14.35 -30.27
N LEU A 95 13.51 13.46 -31.20
CA LEU A 95 12.47 12.45 -30.97
C LEU A 95 12.79 11.50 -29.82
N GLY A 96 14.04 11.05 -29.68
CA GLY A 96 14.40 10.18 -28.56
C GLY A 96 14.47 10.90 -27.21
N ALA A 97 14.54 12.23 -27.16
CA ALA A 97 14.35 12.96 -25.91
C ALA A 97 12.93 12.80 -25.34
N ILE A 98 11.92 12.61 -26.21
CA ILE A 98 10.55 12.28 -25.79
C ILE A 98 10.52 10.91 -25.11
N PHE A 99 11.26 9.93 -25.62
CA PHE A 99 11.43 8.64 -24.95
C PHE A 99 12.12 8.74 -23.59
N LEU A 100 13.09 9.64 -23.45
CA LEU A 100 13.68 9.91 -22.14
C LEU A 100 12.70 10.53 -21.14
N ILE A 101 11.80 11.42 -21.59
CA ILE A 101 10.71 11.96 -20.75
C ILE A 101 9.83 10.82 -20.21
N VAL A 102 9.45 9.86 -21.06
CA VAL A 102 8.66 8.70 -20.63
C VAL A 102 9.45 7.83 -19.66
N SER A 103 10.72 7.56 -19.95
CA SER A 103 11.59 6.75 -19.09
C SER A 103 11.77 7.38 -17.70
N ALA A 104 11.78 8.71 -17.60
CA ALA A 104 11.91 9.44 -16.34
C ALA A 104 10.79 9.13 -15.35
N GLY A 105 9.58 8.82 -15.83
CA GLY A 105 8.46 8.39 -15.00
C GLY A 105 8.58 6.96 -14.46
N VAL A 106 9.50 6.14 -15.00
CA VAL A 106 9.74 4.77 -14.54
C VAL A 106 10.90 4.71 -13.52
N LEU A 107 11.86 5.63 -13.60
CA LEU A 107 13.06 5.64 -12.76
C LEU A 107 12.79 5.52 -11.25
N PRO A 108 11.86 6.29 -10.64
CA PRO A 108 11.62 6.22 -9.20
C PRO A 108 11.07 4.87 -8.74
N TRP A 109 10.33 4.17 -9.60
CA TRP A 109 9.77 2.86 -9.31
C TRP A 109 10.80 1.72 -9.49
N ALA A 110 11.73 1.90 -10.43
CA ALA A 110 12.68 0.87 -10.84
C ALA A 110 13.92 0.78 -9.94
N LEU A 111 14.40 1.90 -9.40
CA LEU A 111 15.68 2.00 -8.73
C LEU A 111 15.55 2.53 -7.30
N ARG A 112 16.40 2.04 -6.40
CA ARG A 112 16.47 2.54 -5.01
C ARG A 112 17.21 3.87 -4.96
N LYS A 113 16.83 4.76 -4.05
CA LYS A 113 17.56 6.03 -3.80
C LYS A 113 19.05 5.74 -3.55
N PRO A 114 20.00 6.52 -4.11
CA PRO A 114 19.82 7.77 -4.87
C PRO A 114 19.75 7.62 -6.40
N TRP A 115 19.83 6.39 -6.92
CA TRP A 115 20.04 6.10 -8.34
C TRP A 115 19.03 6.69 -9.34
N PRO A 116 17.71 6.80 -9.04
CA PRO A 116 16.76 7.42 -9.97
C PRO A 116 17.16 8.84 -10.40
N ALA A 117 17.63 9.67 -9.46
CA ALA A 117 18.03 11.04 -9.75
C ALA A 117 19.34 11.09 -10.55
N VAL A 118 20.29 10.20 -10.22
CA VAL A 118 21.54 10.07 -10.96
C VAL A 118 21.26 9.72 -12.43
N PHE A 119 20.40 8.74 -12.69
CA PHE A 119 20.02 8.35 -14.05
C PHE A 119 19.27 9.44 -14.79
N LEU A 120 18.38 10.18 -14.13
CA LEU A 120 17.68 11.33 -14.72
C LEU A 120 18.66 12.41 -15.21
N VAL A 121 19.67 12.74 -14.40
CA VAL A 121 20.70 13.71 -14.77
C VAL A 121 21.56 13.15 -15.89
N LEU A 122 22.01 11.90 -15.77
CA LEU A 122 22.89 11.24 -16.75
C LEU A 122 22.24 11.14 -18.13
N GLN A 123 20.97 10.72 -18.22
CA GLN A 123 20.25 10.64 -19.51
C GLN A 123 20.03 12.03 -20.12
N SER A 124 19.85 13.07 -19.30
CA SER A 124 19.71 14.46 -19.78
C SER A 124 21.04 14.99 -20.34
N LEU A 125 22.16 14.71 -19.63
CA LEU A 125 23.49 15.08 -20.10
C LEU A 125 23.90 14.32 -21.36
N ALA A 126 23.51 13.04 -21.49
CA ALA A 126 23.79 12.23 -22.66
C ALA A 126 23.18 12.78 -23.97
N MET A 127 22.14 13.63 -23.87
CA MET A 127 21.54 14.28 -25.03
C MET A 127 22.30 15.52 -25.52
N ILE A 128 23.18 16.11 -24.72
CA ILE A 128 23.96 17.30 -25.10
C ILE A 128 24.76 17.07 -26.40
N PRO A 129 25.60 16.02 -26.53
CA PRO A 129 26.36 15.80 -27.76
C PRO A 129 25.47 15.49 -28.97
N VAL A 130 24.29 14.89 -28.74
CA VAL A 130 23.33 14.61 -29.81
C VAL A 130 22.73 15.90 -30.35
N PHE A 131 22.27 16.80 -29.48
CA PHE A 131 21.73 18.09 -29.90
C PHE A 131 22.79 19.00 -30.51
N ALA A 132 24.01 19.03 -29.93
CA ALA A 132 25.12 19.81 -30.49
C ALA A 132 25.60 19.28 -31.86
N GLY A 133 25.34 18.01 -32.17
CA GLY A 133 25.62 17.41 -33.48
C GLY A 133 24.59 17.74 -34.56
N LEU A 134 23.44 18.33 -34.20
CA LEU A 134 22.43 18.72 -35.18
C LEU A 134 22.93 19.88 -36.04
N ARG A 135 22.67 19.81 -37.34
CA ARG A 135 23.24 20.72 -38.36
C ARG A 135 22.94 22.21 -38.17
N ASN A 136 21.98 22.56 -37.31
CA ASN A 136 21.56 23.93 -37.02
C ASN A 136 21.85 24.39 -35.59
N PHE A 137 22.52 23.56 -34.77
CA PHE A 137 22.71 23.82 -33.35
C PHE A 137 24.18 24.07 -33.02
N THR A 138 24.42 25.09 -32.20
CA THR A 138 25.67 25.29 -31.49
C THR A 138 25.70 24.44 -30.21
N TRP A 139 26.89 24.28 -29.62
CA TRP A 139 27.03 23.61 -28.32
C TRP A 139 26.17 24.24 -27.23
N LEU A 140 26.06 25.57 -27.20
CA LEU A 140 25.25 26.28 -26.22
C LEU A 140 23.76 25.99 -26.41
N GLU A 141 23.26 26.04 -27.66
CA GLU A 141 21.87 25.71 -27.96
C GLU A 141 21.55 24.25 -27.66
N GLY A 142 22.49 23.33 -27.91
CA GLY A 142 22.34 21.91 -27.57
C GLY A 142 22.27 21.69 -26.06
N MET A 143 23.08 22.40 -25.28
CA MET A 143 23.00 22.40 -23.81
C MET A 143 21.67 22.96 -23.31
N ILE A 144 21.21 24.08 -23.87
CA ILE A 144 19.92 24.69 -23.53
C ILE A 144 18.79 23.71 -23.86
N GLN A 145 18.80 23.09 -25.04
CA GLN A 145 17.78 22.14 -25.47
C GLN A 145 17.76 20.87 -24.60
N ALA A 146 18.92 20.29 -24.29
CA ALA A 146 19.04 19.18 -23.35
C ALA A 146 18.49 19.57 -21.96
N GLY A 147 18.79 20.79 -21.50
CA GLY A 147 18.26 21.34 -20.25
C GLY A 147 16.73 21.48 -20.26
N LEU A 148 16.14 21.93 -21.37
CA LEU A 148 14.69 22.03 -21.53
C LEU A 148 14.02 20.64 -21.47
N TYR A 149 14.54 19.66 -22.20
CA TYR A 149 14.03 18.28 -22.15
C TYR A 149 14.24 17.62 -20.79
N GLY A 150 15.37 17.89 -20.13
CA GLY A 150 15.64 17.47 -18.76
C GLY A 150 14.64 18.09 -17.78
N GLY A 151 14.36 19.39 -17.91
CA GLY A 151 13.34 20.09 -17.14
C GLY A 151 11.95 19.52 -17.34
N ILE A 152 11.56 19.20 -18.58
CA ILE A 152 10.28 18.52 -18.87
C ILE A 152 10.28 17.11 -18.25
N SER A 153 11.40 16.38 -18.29
CA SER A 153 11.54 15.06 -17.68
C SER A 153 11.40 15.07 -16.16
N CYS A 154 11.66 16.21 -15.50
CA CYS A 154 11.40 16.36 -14.07
C CYS A 154 9.91 16.22 -13.73
N PHE A 155 8.99 16.60 -14.61
CA PHE A 155 7.54 16.49 -14.33
C PHE A 155 7.09 15.03 -14.12
N PRO A 156 7.27 14.09 -15.08
CA PRO A 156 6.90 12.69 -14.85
C PRO A 156 7.74 12.06 -13.75
N PHE A 157 9.02 12.45 -13.58
CA PHE A 157 9.86 11.96 -12.49
C PHE A 157 9.32 12.35 -11.10
N ILE A 158 9.03 13.64 -10.88
CA ILE A 158 8.48 14.13 -9.61
C ILE A 158 7.08 13.54 -9.38
N THR A 159 6.24 13.51 -10.42
CA THR A 159 4.89 12.93 -10.33
C THR A 159 4.94 11.46 -9.94
N SER A 160 5.82 10.68 -10.57
CA SER A 160 6.09 9.28 -10.22
C SER A 160 6.62 9.14 -8.79
N MET A 161 7.54 10.00 -8.36
CA MET A 161 8.08 9.97 -6.99
C MET A 161 7.00 10.29 -5.95
N VAL A 162 6.13 11.26 -6.21
CA VAL A 162 5.00 11.59 -5.35
C VAL A 162 4.01 10.42 -5.29
N ALA A 163 3.68 9.82 -6.44
CA ALA A 163 2.80 8.67 -6.50
C ALA A 163 3.37 7.45 -5.75
N LEU A 164 4.68 7.23 -5.81
CA LEU A 164 5.34 6.18 -5.04
C LEU A 164 5.24 6.43 -3.53
N ARG A 165 5.55 7.65 -3.08
CA ARG A 165 5.40 8.04 -1.66
C ARG A 165 3.96 7.90 -1.17
N GLN A 166 3.00 8.37 -1.95
CA GLN A 166 1.58 8.22 -1.64
C GLN A 166 1.15 6.76 -1.52
N ALA A 167 1.75 5.86 -2.30
CA ALA A 167 1.46 4.44 -2.20
C ALA A 167 2.05 3.83 -0.92
N GLU A 168 3.27 4.21 -0.53
CA GLU A 168 3.93 3.80 0.71
C GLU A 168 3.16 4.29 1.94
N ASP A 169 2.85 5.60 1.99
CA ASP A 169 2.11 6.22 3.11
C ASP A 169 0.73 5.57 3.31
N ARG A 170 0.07 5.19 2.21
CA ARG A 170 -1.26 4.56 2.27
C ARG A 170 -1.22 3.12 2.75
N GLU A 171 -0.16 2.39 2.45
CA GLU A 171 0.06 1.04 2.99
C GLU A 171 0.30 1.10 4.50
N GLU A 172 1.06 2.09 4.97
CA GLU A 172 1.24 2.35 6.40
C GLU A 172 -0.08 2.74 7.09
N LEU A 173 -0.88 3.63 6.49
CA LEU A 173 -2.19 3.99 7.00
C LEU A 173 -3.12 2.78 7.15
N TRP A 174 -3.14 1.87 6.18
CA TRP A 174 -3.94 0.65 6.25
C TRP A 174 -3.46 -0.29 7.36
N ARG A 175 -2.13 -0.44 7.52
CA ARG A 175 -1.55 -1.22 8.61
C ARG A 175 -1.96 -0.67 9.97
N VAL A 176 -1.73 0.62 10.20
CA VAL A 176 -2.05 1.30 11.47
C VAL A 176 -3.55 1.29 11.75
N ASN A 177 -4.41 1.47 10.73
CA ASN A 177 -5.86 1.38 10.92
C ASN A 177 -6.30 -0.04 11.32
N GLY A 178 -5.67 -1.07 10.75
CA GLY A 178 -5.89 -2.46 11.15
C GLY A 178 -5.49 -2.72 12.60
N GLU A 179 -4.30 -2.27 13.00
CA GLU A 179 -3.81 -2.37 14.38
C GLU A 179 -4.74 -1.65 15.37
N LEU A 180 -5.21 -0.44 15.03
CA LEU A 180 -6.14 0.33 15.86
C LEU A 180 -7.47 -0.40 16.06
N ARG A 181 -8.04 -0.98 14.99
CA ARG A 181 -9.30 -1.74 15.08
C ARG A 181 -9.14 -2.99 15.95
N ALA A 182 -8.02 -3.70 15.81
CA ALA A 182 -7.72 -4.86 16.65
C ALA A 182 -7.62 -4.48 18.13
N ALA A 183 -6.91 -3.38 18.44
CA ALA A 183 -6.79 -2.88 19.81
C ALA A 183 -8.16 -2.45 20.39
N GLN A 184 -9.01 -1.80 19.60
CA GLN A 184 -10.36 -1.42 20.03
C GLN A 184 -11.24 -2.64 20.36
N LEU A 185 -11.15 -3.71 19.56
CA LEU A 185 -11.86 -4.95 19.84
C LEU A 185 -11.37 -5.62 21.13
N MET A 186 -10.05 -5.67 21.35
CA MET A 186 -9.47 -6.20 22.58
C MET A 186 -9.88 -5.39 23.82
N LEU A 187 -9.90 -4.05 23.70
CA LEU A 187 -10.35 -3.18 24.79
C LEU A 187 -11.84 -3.38 25.08
N ALA A 188 -12.69 -3.43 24.06
CA ALA A 188 -14.12 -3.66 24.24
C ALA A 188 -14.41 -5.01 24.91
N GLU A 189 -13.68 -6.06 24.55
CA GLU A 189 -13.83 -7.38 25.19
C GLU A 189 -13.31 -7.35 26.63
N SER A 190 -12.16 -6.72 26.88
CA SER A 190 -11.62 -6.56 28.24
C SER A 190 -12.55 -5.74 29.15
N GLU A 191 -13.16 -4.67 28.64
CA GLU A 191 -14.16 -3.89 29.36
C GLU A 191 -15.40 -4.73 29.66
N ARG A 192 -15.88 -5.51 28.69
CA ARG A 192 -17.04 -6.40 28.87
C ARG A 192 -16.78 -7.48 29.92
N THR A 193 -15.61 -8.12 29.88
CA THR A 193 -15.17 -9.09 30.90
C THR A 193 -15.03 -8.42 32.26
N GLY A 194 -14.38 -7.26 32.32
CA GLY A 194 -14.23 -6.48 33.55
C GLY A 194 -15.56 -6.13 34.19
N GLU A 195 -16.55 -5.74 33.38
CA GLU A 195 -17.90 -5.44 33.84
C GLU A 195 -18.64 -6.67 34.34
N ARG A 196 -18.55 -7.81 33.64
CA ARG A 196 -19.13 -9.08 34.12
C ARG A 196 -18.55 -9.50 35.47
N LEU A 197 -17.23 -9.38 35.65
CA LEU A 197 -16.56 -9.68 36.92
C LEU A 197 -16.95 -8.71 38.03
N ARG A 198 -17.17 -7.44 37.70
CA ARG A 198 -17.68 -6.43 38.65
C ARG A 198 -19.09 -6.78 39.11
N ILE A 199 -20.00 -7.05 38.17
CA ILE A 199 -21.39 -7.46 38.46
C ILE A 199 -21.42 -8.73 39.30
N SER A 200 -20.61 -9.73 38.96
CA SER A 200 -20.51 -10.99 39.72
C SER A 200 -20.12 -10.77 41.18
N ARG A 201 -19.12 -9.89 41.41
CA ARG A 201 -18.68 -9.50 42.77
C ARG A 201 -19.75 -8.70 43.52
N GLU A 202 -20.31 -7.67 42.89
CA GLU A 202 -21.37 -6.85 43.51
C GLU A 202 -22.60 -7.71 43.88
N LEU A 203 -23.01 -8.64 43.02
CA LEU A 203 -24.08 -9.60 43.31
C LEU A 203 -23.70 -10.54 44.46
N HIS A 204 -22.49 -11.10 44.46
CA HIS A 204 -22.03 -11.98 45.53
C HIS A 204 -22.01 -11.28 46.89
N ASP A 205 -21.46 -10.06 46.94
CA ASP A 205 -21.32 -9.31 48.17
C ASP A 205 -22.69 -8.87 48.71
N LEU A 206 -23.53 -8.28 47.86
CA LEU A 206 -24.81 -7.72 48.29
C LEU A 206 -25.83 -8.82 48.61
N VAL A 207 -26.00 -9.80 47.71
CA VAL A 207 -27.01 -10.84 47.88
C VAL A 207 -26.54 -11.90 48.87
N GLY A 208 -25.26 -12.28 48.83
CA GLY A 208 -24.68 -13.28 49.73
C GLY A 208 -24.76 -12.87 51.20
N HIS A 209 -24.36 -11.65 51.54
CA HIS A 209 -24.44 -11.15 52.93
C HIS A 209 -25.88 -11.01 53.40
N HIS A 210 -26.78 -10.40 52.60
CA HIS A 210 -28.16 -10.19 53.01
C HIS A 210 -28.95 -11.49 53.17
N LEU A 211 -28.79 -12.46 52.26
CA LEU A 211 -29.44 -13.77 52.39
C LEU A 211 -28.86 -14.59 53.56
N THR A 212 -27.57 -14.46 53.85
CA THR A 212 -26.96 -15.15 55.00
C THR A 212 -27.48 -14.56 56.31
N ALA A 213 -27.56 -13.22 56.42
CA ALA A 213 -28.16 -12.54 57.57
C ALA A 213 -29.65 -12.87 57.72
N LEU A 214 -30.41 -12.92 56.61
CA LEU A 214 -31.82 -13.32 56.62
C LEU A 214 -31.99 -14.77 57.09
N SER A 215 -31.19 -15.71 56.58
CA SER A 215 -31.25 -17.11 56.98
C SER A 215 -30.93 -17.30 58.47
N LEU A 216 -29.96 -16.55 59.01
CA LEU A 216 -29.64 -16.54 60.45
C LEU A 216 -30.80 -15.97 61.28
N ASN A 217 -31.41 -14.86 60.85
CA ASN A 217 -32.56 -14.28 61.55
C ASN A 217 -33.77 -15.23 61.55
N LEU A 218 -34.03 -15.92 60.44
CA LEU A 218 -35.11 -16.92 60.35
C LEU A 218 -34.84 -18.15 61.23
N GLU A 219 -33.57 -18.54 61.39
CA GLU A 219 -33.15 -19.60 62.30
C GLU A 219 -33.35 -19.23 63.77
N VAL A 220 -33.03 -17.99 64.15
CA VAL A 220 -33.35 -17.48 65.49
C VAL A 220 -34.87 -17.42 65.69
N ALA A 221 -35.62 -16.91 64.71
CA ALA A 221 -37.07 -16.82 64.79
C ALA A 221 -37.73 -18.20 64.94
N SER A 222 -37.22 -19.25 64.28
CA SER A 222 -37.78 -20.61 64.41
C SER A 222 -37.67 -21.19 65.83
N HIS A 223 -36.78 -20.67 66.67
CA HIS A 223 -36.67 -21.07 68.08
C HIS A 223 -37.59 -20.26 69.01
N LEU A 224 -38.28 -19.22 68.52
CA LEU A 224 -39.07 -18.28 69.31
C LEU A 224 -40.59 -18.39 69.08
N VAL A 225 -41.05 -19.13 68.07
CA VAL A 225 -42.49 -19.30 67.71
C VAL A 225 -42.91 -20.76 67.68
N GLU A 226 -44.18 -21.01 67.98
CA GLU A 226 -44.79 -22.36 68.00
C GLU A 226 -46.08 -22.43 67.16
N GLY A 227 -46.55 -23.65 66.87
CA GLY A 227 -47.80 -23.90 66.14
C GLY A 227 -47.74 -23.45 64.67
N LYS A 228 -48.85 -22.89 64.13
CA LYS A 228 -48.94 -22.49 62.71
C LYS A 228 -47.89 -21.44 62.28
N ALA A 229 -47.38 -20.62 63.21
CA ALA A 229 -46.36 -19.62 62.90
C ALA A 229 -44.98 -20.26 62.60
N LEU A 230 -44.64 -21.36 63.28
CA LEU A 230 -43.41 -22.11 63.06
C LEU A 230 -43.34 -22.69 61.63
N ASP A 231 -44.46 -23.22 61.12
CA ASP A 231 -44.57 -23.73 59.74
C ASP A 231 -44.27 -22.64 58.70
N HIS A 232 -44.72 -21.40 58.93
CA HIS A 232 -44.45 -20.28 58.03
C HIS A 232 -42.98 -19.84 58.07
N VAL A 233 -42.35 -19.78 59.25
CA VAL A 233 -40.92 -19.44 59.39
C VAL A 233 -40.02 -20.52 58.77
N SER A 234 -40.34 -21.80 58.98
CA SER A 234 -39.65 -22.95 58.36
C SER A 234 -39.70 -22.89 56.83
N ARG A 235 -40.87 -22.59 56.24
CA ARG A 235 -41.00 -22.39 54.80
C ARG A 235 -40.17 -21.20 54.32
N ALA A 236 -40.21 -20.07 55.02
CA ALA A 236 -39.42 -18.90 54.66
C ALA A 236 -37.90 -19.18 54.70
N GLN A 237 -37.44 -19.93 55.70
CA GLN A 237 -36.03 -20.33 55.81
C GLN A 237 -35.62 -21.25 54.65
N SER A 238 -36.46 -22.22 54.30
CA SER A 238 -36.24 -23.11 53.16
C SER A 238 -36.16 -22.35 51.84
N LEU A 239 -37.06 -21.38 51.63
CA LEU A 239 -37.11 -20.53 50.45
C LEU A 239 -35.88 -19.60 50.37
N SER A 240 -35.43 -19.06 51.50
CA SER A 240 -34.18 -18.28 51.59
C SER A 240 -32.95 -19.10 51.23
N ARG A 241 -32.87 -20.37 51.65
CA ARG A 241 -31.76 -21.27 51.30
C ARG A 241 -31.76 -21.62 49.82
N LEU A 242 -32.95 -21.83 49.24
CA LEU A 242 -33.11 -22.09 47.82
C LEU A 242 -32.67 -20.88 46.98
N LEU A 243 -33.13 -19.67 47.34
CA LEU A 243 -32.69 -18.41 46.71
C LEU A 243 -31.17 -18.20 46.78
N LEU A 244 -30.53 -18.55 47.89
CA LEU A 244 -29.06 -18.45 48.01
C LEU A 244 -28.34 -19.42 47.06
N SER A 245 -28.90 -20.62 46.89
CA SER A 245 -28.39 -21.60 45.92
C SER A 245 -28.53 -21.10 44.48
N ASP A 246 -29.71 -20.58 44.12
CA ASP A 246 -29.99 -20.06 42.78
C ASP A 246 -29.06 -18.89 42.42
N VAL A 247 -28.86 -17.95 43.35
CA VAL A 247 -27.95 -16.81 43.14
C VAL A 247 -26.50 -17.28 42.99
N ARG A 248 -26.04 -18.22 43.83
CA ARG A 248 -24.68 -18.79 43.70
C ARG A 248 -24.48 -19.47 42.35
N GLN A 249 -25.49 -20.17 41.85
CA GLN A 249 -25.43 -20.80 40.53
C GLN A 249 -25.33 -19.76 39.41
N VAL A 250 -26.16 -18.72 39.42
CA VAL A 250 -26.10 -17.62 38.43
C VAL A 250 -24.75 -16.89 38.45
N VAL A 251 -24.22 -16.60 39.65
CA VAL A 251 -22.90 -15.97 39.84
C VAL A 251 -21.77 -16.89 39.34
N SER A 252 -21.87 -18.20 39.57
CA SER A 252 -20.91 -19.18 39.04
C SER A 252 -20.93 -19.22 37.52
N THR A 253 -22.11 -19.25 36.89
CA THR A 253 -22.24 -19.24 35.42
C THR A 253 -21.70 -17.95 34.80
N LEU A 254 -21.91 -16.80 35.46
CA LEU A 254 -21.33 -15.52 35.03
C LEU A 254 -19.79 -15.50 35.12
N ARG A 255 -19.20 -16.28 36.02
CA ARG A 255 -17.74 -16.41 36.22
C ARG A 255 -17.11 -17.52 35.35
N GLU A 256 -17.82 -18.62 35.10
CA GLU A 256 -17.35 -19.73 34.27
C GLU A 256 -17.30 -19.38 32.79
N GLY A 257 -18.23 -18.55 32.31
CA GLY A 257 -18.14 -17.96 30.97
C GLY A 257 -16.87 -17.12 30.74
N ASP A 258 -16.07 -16.87 31.78
CA ASP A 258 -14.81 -16.12 31.77
C ASP A 258 -13.56 -17.03 31.77
N MET A 259 -13.66 -18.28 32.22
CA MET A 259 -12.52 -19.22 32.29
C MET A 259 -12.34 -20.09 31.04
N VAL A 260 -13.24 -19.99 30.05
CA VAL A 260 -13.27 -20.89 28.89
C VAL A 260 -12.44 -20.38 27.69
N ASP A 261 -11.84 -19.19 27.72
CA ASP A 261 -11.11 -18.64 26.56
C ASP A 261 -9.66 -18.23 26.87
N ILE A 262 -8.85 -19.18 27.35
CA ILE A 262 -7.39 -19.00 27.51
C ILE A 262 -6.59 -20.22 26.98
N GLY A 263 -7.22 -21.09 26.16
CA GLY A 263 -6.64 -22.38 25.76
C GLY A 263 -6.63 -22.72 24.27
N GLU A 264 -7.30 -21.95 23.40
CA GLU A 264 -7.27 -22.19 21.95
C GLU A 264 -6.71 -20.97 21.20
N ALA A 265 -5.39 -20.82 21.23
CA ALA A 265 -4.60 -20.05 20.26
C ALA A 265 -3.17 -20.61 20.16
#